data_AF-A0AAU3EKR0-F1
#
_entry.id   AF-A0AAU3EKR0-F1
#
_cell.length_a   1.000
_cell.length_b   1.000
_cell.length_c   1.000
_cell.angle_alpha   90.00
_cell.angle_beta   90.00
_cell.angle_gamma   90.00
#
_symmetry.space_group_name_H-M   'P 1'
#
loop_
_entity.id
_entity.type
_entity.pdbx_description
1 polymer ?
#
loop_
_entity_poly.entity_id
_entity_poly.type
_entity_poly.pdbx_seq_one_letter_code
_entity_poly.pdbx_strand_id
1 'polypeptide(L)'
;MATYERGAPDYEALFSAVPAACVVLDRDLVIVAANKAYTDVTGRPAADLLGRAFFDAFPPEPAEPSSHGAEVQRLSLEAVLASGETNMLMLHRFAIPGPGGGGRFEPRWWNVVNQPLTGADGRVELIIHRVDDVTEFIRAEQGDSAAAPEDAEARAPRAELFTRTQELQRANVRLQESTVRTRDVALTLQRAMLATPDLAGHPEIAVRYRPALRGMNACGDWYDVIDLPDGRLALTVGDVVGHGVDAASVMGTLRSALNAAVRVADGPSGALETLGLYARAQERATATTTFACQLFPVSRLLTYSSAGHPPPVLMHADGTSLWLDEATDPPLGVRIEHVPRPQATVDFRRDDTLVLYTDGLIERRGEDLDAGLSRLLDAVREMRELPPPQLADELLRTMADPAGQQDDISLLVIRL
;
A
#
# COMPACT_ATOMS: atom_id res chain seq x y z
N MET A 1 -21.99 -31.72 -38.45
CA MET A 1 -21.82 -31.39 -37.02
C MET A 1 -22.86 -30.34 -36.68
N ALA A 2 -23.94 -30.71 -36.00
CA ALA A 2 -24.98 -29.77 -35.60
C ALA A 2 -24.43 -28.86 -34.49
N THR A 3 -24.39 -27.57 -34.76
CA THR A 3 -24.06 -26.50 -33.82
C THR A 3 -25.13 -26.44 -32.75
N TYR A 4 -24.71 -26.61 -31.50
CA TYR A 4 -25.57 -26.58 -30.33
C TYR A 4 -25.86 -25.12 -29.95
N GLU A 5 -26.88 -24.50 -30.56
CA GLU A 5 -27.42 -23.22 -30.12
C GLU A 5 -28.31 -23.45 -28.88
N ARG A 6 -27.71 -23.51 -27.69
CA ARG A 6 -28.45 -23.22 -26.45
C ARG A 6 -28.22 -21.75 -26.11
N GLY A 7 -29.30 -21.02 -25.82
CA GLY A 7 -29.23 -19.68 -25.24
C GLY A 7 -28.40 -19.67 -23.96
N ALA A 8 -27.92 -18.48 -23.56
CA ALA A 8 -27.12 -18.32 -22.36
C ALA A 8 -27.81 -18.99 -21.16
N PRO A 9 -27.09 -19.77 -20.34
CA PRO A 9 -27.67 -20.44 -19.20
C PRO A 9 -28.17 -19.40 -18.18
N ASP A 10 -29.26 -19.72 -17.49
CA ASP A 10 -29.77 -18.92 -16.39
C ASP A 10 -28.82 -19.05 -15.19
N TYR A 11 -27.93 -18.08 -15.05
CA TYR A 11 -26.90 -18.08 -14.00
C TYR A 11 -27.49 -17.90 -12.60
N GLU A 12 -28.64 -17.25 -12.46
CA GLU A 12 -29.32 -17.09 -11.17
C GLU A 12 -29.89 -18.44 -10.72
N ALA A 13 -30.60 -19.14 -11.63
CA ALA A 13 -31.08 -20.48 -11.36
C ALA A 13 -29.94 -21.46 -11.08
N LEU A 14 -28.82 -21.36 -11.83
CA LEU A 14 -27.63 -22.18 -11.58
C LEU A 14 -27.05 -21.90 -10.20
N PHE A 15 -26.78 -20.64 -9.84
CA PHE A 15 -26.19 -20.28 -8.55
C PHE A 15 -27.08 -20.72 -7.38
N SER A 16 -28.40 -20.51 -7.51
CA SER A 16 -29.38 -20.95 -6.52
C SER A 16 -29.38 -22.46 -6.31
N ALA A 17 -29.13 -23.25 -7.38
CA ALA A 17 -29.08 -24.71 -7.35
C ALA A 17 -27.71 -25.29 -6.96
N VAL A 18 -26.65 -24.47 -6.81
CA VAL A 18 -25.34 -24.95 -6.35
C VAL A 18 -25.48 -25.54 -4.95
N PRO A 19 -25.05 -26.79 -4.72
CA PRO A 19 -25.20 -27.45 -3.42
C PRO A 19 -24.23 -26.95 -2.36
N ALA A 20 -23.14 -26.27 -2.76
CA ALA A 20 -22.23 -25.61 -1.84
C ALA A 20 -22.87 -24.33 -1.29
N ALA A 21 -22.80 -24.11 0.02
CA ALA A 21 -23.30 -22.89 0.63
C ALA A 21 -22.42 -21.70 0.23
N CYS A 22 -22.98 -20.78 -0.55
CA CYS A 22 -22.27 -19.62 -1.07
C CYS A 22 -23.05 -18.31 -0.85
N VAL A 23 -22.30 -17.28 -0.45
CA VAL A 23 -22.73 -15.89 -0.46
C VAL A 23 -21.72 -15.08 -1.28
N VAL A 24 -22.20 -14.05 -1.95
CA VAL A 24 -21.38 -13.13 -2.75
C VAL A 24 -21.32 -11.79 -2.03
N LEU A 25 -20.11 -11.28 -1.85
CA LEU A 25 -19.82 -10.02 -1.19
C LEU A 25 -19.24 -9.03 -2.21
N ASP A 26 -19.61 -7.76 -2.09
CA ASP A 26 -18.92 -6.68 -2.80
C ASP A 26 -17.68 -6.19 -2.03
N ARG A 27 -17.06 -5.10 -2.53
CA ARG A 27 -15.85 -4.52 -1.97
C ARG A 27 -16.05 -3.90 -0.58
N ASP A 28 -17.27 -3.53 -0.23
CA ASP A 28 -17.64 -3.02 1.09
C ASP A 28 -18.12 -4.15 2.02
N LEU A 29 -17.93 -5.40 1.59
CA LEU A 29 -18.37 -6.63 2.27
C LEU A 29 -19.89 -6.66 2.49
N VAL A 30 -20.66 -6.02 1.60
CA VAL A 30 -22.11 -6.10 1.56
C VAL A 30 -22.51 -7.35 0.79
N ILE A 31 -23.50 -8.08 1.33
CA ILE A 31 -24.03 -9.29 0.73
C ILE A 31 -24.89 -8.92 -0.48
N VAL A 32 -24.44 -9.28 -1.69
CA VAL A 32 -25.14 -8.98 -2.94
C VAL A 32 -25.87 -10.20 -3.52
N ALA A 33 -25.48 -11.42 -3.14
CA ALA A 33 -26.21 -12.64 -3.49
C ALA A 33 -26.03 -13.71 -2.40
N ALA A 34 -27.04 -14.54 -2.16
CA ALA A 34 -26.97 -15.71 -1.27
C ALA A 34 -27.75 -16.87 -1.91
N ASN A 35 -27.13 -18.04 -2.03
CA ASN A 35 -27.82 -19.19 -2.60
C ASN A 35 -28.63 -19.96 -1.54
N LYS A 36 -29.47 -20.90 -2.01
CA LYS A 36 -30.34 -21.68 -1.15
C LYS A 36 -29.55 -22.45 -0.08
N ALA A 37 -28.45 -23.11 -0.48
CA ALA A 37 -27.61 -23.87 0.44
C ALA A 37 -27.06 -23.00 1.59
N TYR A 38 -26.67 -21.75 1.32
CA TYR A 38 -26.20 -20.82 2.35
C TYR A 38 -27.32 -20.42 3.33
N THR A 39 -28.52 -20.15 2.81
CA THR A 39 -29.67 -19.85 3.66
C THR A 39 -30.08 -21.04 4.54
N ASP A 40 -29.96 -22.27 4.02
CA ASP A 40 -30.27 -23.49 4.75
C ASP A 40 -29.25 -23.73 5.89
N VAL A 41 -27.95 -23.57 5.62
CA VAL A 41 -26.87 -23.75 6.61
C VAL A 41 -26.94 -22.71 7.72
N THR A 42 -27.21 -21.45 7.38
CA THR A 42 -27.25 -20.34 8.35
C THR A 42 -28.61 -20.18 9.03
N GLY A 43 -29.66 -20.81 8.50
CA GLY A 43 -31.03 -20.63 8.97
C GLY A 43 -31.58 -19.21 8.74
N ARG A 44 -30.93 -18.42 7.86
CA ARG A 44 -31.31 -17.03 7.57
C ARG A 44 -31.85 -16.91 6.14
N PRO A 45 -33.08 -16.41 5.96
CA PRO A 45 -33.63 -16.15 4.64
C PRO A 45 -32.79 -15.13 3.85
N ALA A 46 -32.68 -15.30 2.53
CA ALA A 46 -31.94 -14.38 1.67
C ALA A 46 -32.39 -12.92 1.82
N ALA A 47 -33.70 -12.68 2.00
CA ALA A 47 -34.26 -11.34 2.21
C ALA A 47 -33.69 -10.62 3.45
N ASP A 48 -33.21 -11.35 4.45
CA ASP A 48 -32.60 -10.77 5.66
C ASP A 48 -31.08 -10.57 5.53
N LEU A 49 -30.48 -11.08 4.45
CA LEU A 49 -29.04 -11.04 4.17
C LEU A 49 -28.71 -9.99 3.11
N LEU A 50 -29.45 -9.97 2.00
CA LEU A 50 -29.18 -9.14 0.84
C LEU A 50 -29.17 -7.65 1.19
N GLY A 51 -28.16 -6.93 0.71
CA GLY A 51 -27.96 -5.49 0.93
C GLY A 51 -27.44 -5.11 2.32
N ARG A 52 -27.13 -6.09 3.18
CA ARG A 52 -26.52 -5.84 4.50
C ARG A 52 -25.03 -6.13 4.48
N ALA A 53 -24.27 -5.39 5.28
CA ALA A 53 -22.88 -5.74 5.56
C ALA A 53 -22.81 -7.12 6.21
N PHE A 54 -21.82 -7.94 5.82
CA PHE A 54 -21.67 -9.31 6.30
C PHE A 54 -21.63 -9.39 7.83
N PHE A 55 -20.90 -8.48 8.48
CA PHE A 55 -20.77 -8.45 9.94
C PHE A 55 -21.97 -7.82 10.67
N ASP A 56 -22.88 -7.16 9.96
CA ASP A 56 -24.18 -6.76 10.54
C ASP A 56 -25.18 -7.91 10.45
N ALA A 57 -25.09 -8.71 9.38
CA ALA A 57 -25.85 -9.94 9.22
C ALA A 57 -25.37 -11.03 10.20
N PHE A 58 -24.08 -11.10 10.45
CA PHE A 58 -23.47 -12.08 11.36
C PHE A 58 -22.60 -11.35 12.39
N PRO A 59 -23.22 -10.67 13.37
CA PRO A 59 -22.50 -9.90 14.35
C PRO A 59 -21.66 -10.80 15.28
N PRO A 60 -20.54 -10.29 15.81
CA PRO A 60 -19.77 -11.01 16.82
C PRO A 60 -20.62 -11.28 18.08
N GLU A 61 -20.32 -12.38 18.76
CA GLU A 61 -20.99 -12.75 20.01
C GLU A 61 -20.62 -11.75 21.13
N PRO A 62 -21.60 -11.04 21.73
CA PRO A 62 -21.31 -9.98 22.71
C PRO A 62 -20.64 -10.47 24.00
N ALA A 63 -20.84 -11.75 24.35
CA ALA A 63 -20.35 -12.35 25.59
C ALA A 63 -18.90 -12.86 25.51
N GLU A 64 -18.30 -12.91 24.32
CA GLU A 64 -16.88 -13.25 24.12
C GLU A 64 -16.08 -11.95 23.85
N PRO A 65 -15.28 -11.44 24.80
CA PRO A 65 -14.43 -10.28 24.56
C PRO A 65 -13.37 -10.68 23.52
N SER A 66 -13.42 -10.05 22.35
CA SER A 66 -12.81 -10.49 21.08
C SER A 66 -13.41 -11.81 20.55
N SER A 67 -14.53 -11.72 19.82
CA SER A 67 -15.03 -12.82 18.98
C SER A 67 -14.02 -13.13 17.87
N HIS A 68 -12.96 -13.87 18.22
CA HIS A 68 -11.81 -14.18 17.37
C HIS A 68 -12.22 -14.77 16.01
N GLY A 69 -13.35 -15.50 15.96
CA GLY A 69 -13.94 -15.97 14.70
C GLY A 69 -14.31 -14.84 13.74
N ALA A 70 -15.09 -13.85 14.18
CA ALA A 70 -15.51 -12.74 13.34
C ALA A 70 -14.34 -11.85 12.89
N GLU A 71 -13.35 -11.65 13.75
CA GLU A 71 -12.14 -10.91 13.41
C GLU A 71 -11.26 -11.65 12.40
N VAL A 72 -11.01 -12.94 12.60
CA VAL A 72 -10.28 -13.78 11.63
C VAL A 72 -11.00 -13.84 10.28
N GLN A 73 -12.34 -13.93 10.29
CA GLN A 73 -13.14 -13.91 9.07
C GLN A 73 -13.02 -12.57 8.32
N ARG A 74 -12.98 -11.45 9.06
CA ARG A 74 -12.78 -10.11 8.48
C ARG A 74 -11.40 -9.97 7.84
N LEU A 75 -10.35 -10.32 8.58
CA LEU A 75 -8.96 -10.29 8.07
C LEU A 75 -8.81 -11.17 6.82
N SER A 76 -9.47 -12.33 6.79
CA SER A 76 -9.48 -13.23 5.64
C SER A 76 -10.12 -12.60 4.40
N LEU A 77 -11.28 -11.93 4.56
CA LEU A 77 -11.97 -11.25 3.46
C LEU A 77 -11.18 -10.03 2.95
N GLU A 78 -10.65 -9.22 3.87
CA GLU A 78 -9.82 -8.06 3.55
C GLU A 78 -8.53 -8.46 2.84
N ALA A 79 -7.91 -9.58 3.23
CA ALA A 79 -6.73 -10.12 2.56
C ALA A 79 -7.01 -10.50 1.10
N VAL A 80 -8.20 -11.05 0.79
CA VAL A 80 -8.60 -11.35 -0.59
C VAL A 80 -8.80 -10.06 -1.41
N LEU A 81 -9.47 -9.05 -0.84
CA LEU A 81 -9.64 -7.76 -1.52
C LEU A 81 -8.28 -7.09 -1.83
N ALA A 82 -7.31 -7.22 -0.93
CA ALA A 82 -5.99 -6.60 -1.07
C ALA A 82 -5.07 -7.36 -2.03
N SER A 83 -5.08 -8.69 -1.99
CA SER A 83 -4.14 -9.53 -2.77
C SER A 83 -4.68 -9.97 -4.13
N GLY A 84 -6.00 -10.09 -4.28
CA GLY A 84 -6.59 -10.77 -5.43
C GLY A 84 -6.37 -12.29 -5.44
N GLU A 85 -5.83 -12.87 -4.37
CA GLU A 85 -5.60 -14.31 -4.23
C GLU A 85 -6.69 -14.98 -3.39
N THR A 86 -6.96 -16.26 -3.67
CA THR A 86 -7.90 -17.06 -2.88
C THR A 86 -7.39 -17.26 -1.45
N ASN A 87 -8.24 -17.01 -0.47
CA ASN A 87 -7.94 -17.28 0.95
C ASN A 87 -8.82 -18.40 1.50
N MET A 88 -8.28 -19.23 2.40
CA MET A 88 -9.00 -20.34 3.01
C MET A 88 -8.87 -20.31 4.53
N LEU A 89 -9.97 -20.61 5.23
CA LEU A 89 -9.97 -20.84 6.67
C LEU A 89 -10.49 -22.26 6.93
N MET A 90 -9.66 -23.11 7.52
CA MET A 90 -10.06 -24.48 7.84
C MET A 90 -10.46 -24.58 9.31
N LEU A 91 -11.53 -25.32 9.58
CA LEU A 91 -12.03 -25.57 10.95
C LEU A 91 -12.27 -24.25 11.70
N HIS A 92 -12.82 -23.26 11.00
CA HIS A 92 -13.07 -21.93 11.52
C HIS A 92 -14.29 -21.93 12.44
N ARG A 93 -14.08 -21.73 13.75
CA ARG A 93 -15.18 -21.54 14.70
C ARG A 93 -15.80 -20.16 14.48
N PHE A 94 -17.07 -20.15 14.09
CA PHE A 94 -17.84 -18.93 13.86
C PHE A 94 -19.22 -19.08 14.49
N ALA A 95 -19.57 -18.18 15.41
CA ALA A 95 -20.86 -18.21 16.08
C ALA A 95 -21.88 -17.45 15.23
N ILE A 96 -23.01 -18.09 14.91
CA ILE A 96 -24.10 -17.46 14.18
C ILE A 96 -25.29 -17.19 15.11
N PRO A 97 -26.05 -16.09 14.92
CA PRO A 97 -27.29 -15.88 15.66
C PRO A 97 -28.27 -17.04 15.42
N GLY A 98 -28.86 -17.57 16.49
CA GLY A 98 -29.85 -18.64 16.41
C GLY A 98 -31.15 -18.19 15.72
N PRO A 99 -31.97 -19.15 15.23
CA PRO A 99 -33.22 -18.86 14.54
C PRO A 99 -34.15 -17.99 15.40
N GLY A 100 -34.63 -16.87 14.85
CA GLY A 100 -35.63 -16.00 15.51
C GLY A 100 -35.09 -14.81 16.31
N GLY A 101 -33.78 -14.50 16.26
CA GLY A 101 -33.23 -13.21 16.71
C GLY A 101 -33.19 -12.99 18.23
N GLY A 102 -33.41 -14.03 19.04
CA GLY A 102 -33.50 -13.96 20.51
C GLY A 102 -32.16 -13.81 21.26
N GLY A 103 -31.09 -13.31 20.62
CA GLY A 103 -29.79 -13.05 21.25
C GLY A 103 -28.96 -14.28 21.64
N ARG A 104 -29.42 -15.49 21.33
CA ARG A 104 -28.66 -16.74 21.53
C ARG A 104 -27.79 -17.02 20.31
N PHE A 105 -26.50 -17.25 20.52
CA PHE A 105 -25.56 -17.62 19.47
C PHE A 105 -25.36 -19.14 19.43
N GLU A 106 -25.23 -19.71 18.24
CA GLU A 106 -24.90 -21.10 18.00
C GLU A 106 -23.47 -21.20 17.44
N PRO A 107 -22.53 -21.85 18.14
CA PRO A 107 -21.19 -22.04 17.63
C PRO A 107 -21.22 -23.03 16.46
N ARG A 108 -20.69 -22.61 15.31
CA ARG A 108 -20.49 -23.44 14.12
C ARG A 108 -19.01 -23.57 13.80
N TRP A 109 -18.66 -24.62 13.06
CA TRP A 109 -17.32 -24.85 12.54
C TRP A 109 -17.38 -24.97 11.03
N TRP A 110 -16.70 -24.06 10.34
CA TRP A 110 -16.77 -23.90 8.90
C TRP A 110 -15.41 -24.14 8.26
N ASN A 111 -15.39 -24.81 7.11
CA ASN A 111 -14.30 -24.65 6.15
C ASN A 111 -14.72 -23.57 5.15
N VAL A 112 -13.96 -22.49 5.11
CA VAL A 112 -14.26 -21.29 4.33
C VAL A 112 -13.29 -21.20 3.16
N VAL A 113 -13.81 -20.90 1.98
CA VAL A 113 -13.02 -20.49 0.81
C VAL A 113 -13.54 -19.14 0.34
N ASN A 114 -12.66 -18.14 0.33
CA ASN A 114 -12.92 -16.81 -0.19
C ASN A 114 -12.26 -16.67 -1.56
N GLN A 115 -13.07 -16.76 -2.61
CA GLN A 115 -12.62 -16.70 -4.00
C GLN A 115 -12.86 -15.29 -4.58
N PRO A 116 -11.81 -14.55 -4.98
CA PRO A 116 -11.99 -13.27 -5.66
C PRO A 116 -12.53 -13.45 -7.08
N LEU A 117 -13.37 -12.51 -7.50
CA LEU A 117 -13.76 -12.29 -8.89
C LEU A 117 -13.25 -10.91 -9.29
N THR A 118 -12.35 -10.90 -10.26
CA THR A 118 -11.71 -9.69 -10.75
C THR A 118 -12.43 -9.13 -11.97
N GLY A 119 -12.58 -7.81 -12.01
CA GLY A 119 -13.06 -7.07 -13.17
C GLY A 119 -12.02 -7.06 -14.31
N ALA A 120 -12.40 -6.43 -15.42
CA ALA A 120 -11.51 -6.27 -16.58
C ALA A 120 -10.25 -5.42 -16.28
N ASP A 121 -10.30 -4.61 -15.22
CA ASP A 121 -9.19 -3.78 -14.72
C ASP A 121 -8.24 -4.53 -13.77
N GLY A 122 -8.48 -5.82 -13.53
CA GLY A 122 -7.67 -6.66 -12.63
C GLY A 122 -7.95 -6.42 -11.15
N ARG A 123 -8.89 -5.56 -10.77
CA ARG A 123 -9.28 -5.34 -9.37
C ARG A 123 -10.36 -6.32 -8.95
N VAL A 124 -10.34 -6.73 -7.68
CA VAL A 124 -11.41 -7.56 -7.10
C VAL A 124 -12.69 -6.74 -7.01
N GLU A 125 -13.73 -7.18 -7.72
CA GLU A 125 -15.07 -6.57 -7.69
C GLU A 125 -15.98 -7.29 -6.69
N LEU A 126 -15.90 -8.62 -6.64
CA LEU A 126 -16.73 -9.47 -5.80
C LEU A 126 -15.89 -10.58 -5.14
N ILE A 127 -16.39 -11.12 -4.04
CA ILE A 127 -15.87 -12.32 -3.39
C ILE A 127 -16.98 -13.36 -3.31
N ILE A 128 -16.75 -14.57 -3.83
CA ILE A 128 -17.56 -15.74 -3.49
C ILE A 128 -17.02 -16.29 -2.17
N HIS A 129 -17.80 -16.12 -1.10
CA HIS A 129 -17.56 -16.72 0.21
C HIS A 129 -18.32 -18.04 0.27
N ARG A 130 -17.58 -19.14 0.18
CA ARG A 130 -18.10 -20.50 0.31
C ARG A 130 -17.84 -21.04 1.71
N VAL A 131 -18.85 -21.72 2.25
CA VAL A 131 -18.79 -22.38 3.55
C VAL A 131 -19.15 -23.86 3.40
N ASP A 132 -18.33 -24.74 3.96
CA ASP A 132 -18.70 -26.11 4.25
C ASP A 132 -18.87 -26.25 5.78
N ASP A 133 -20.09 -26.52 6.26
CA ASP A 133 -20.38 -26.68 7.69
C ASP A 133 -19.96 -28.08 8.17
N VAL A 134 -18.92 -28.12 9.00
CA VAL A 134 -18.35 -29.35 9.59
C VAL A 134 -18.70 -29.47 11.08
N THR A 135 -19.67 -28.69 11.59
CA THR A 135 -20.02 -28.66 13.02
C THR A 135 -20.33 -30.05 13.58
N GLU A 136 -21.11 -30.87 12.88
CA GLU A 136 -21.46 -32.22 13.32
C GLU A 136 -20.25 -33.16 13.36
N PHE A 137 -19.33 -33.03 12.40
CA PHE A 137 -18.06 -33.77 12.41
C PHE A 137 -17.22 -33.41 13.65
N ILE A 138 -17.16 -32.12 14.00
CA ILE A 138 -16.41 -31.64 15.17
C ILE A 138 -17.02 -32.15 16.48
N ARG A 139 -18.35 -32.09 16.61
CA ARG A 139 -19.05 -32.62 17.79
C ARG A 139 -18.81 -34.11 17.98
N ALA A 140 -18.81 -34.87 16.89
CA ALA A 140 -18.50 -36.31 16.91
C ALA A 140 -17.07 -36.59 17.36
N GLU A 141 -16.08 -35.86 16.83
CA GLU A 141 -14.67 -36.01 17.19
C GLU A 141 -14.37 -35.57 18.64
N GLN A 142 -15.06 -34.54 19.15
CA GLN A 142 -14.93 -34.06 20.53
C GLN A 142 -15.62 -34.94 21.59
N GLY A 143 -16.35 -35.98 21.16
CA GLY A 143 -16.92 -36.99 22.06
C GLY A 143 -18.33 -36.71 22.56
N ASP A 144 -19.06 -35.76 21.97
CA ASP A 144 -20.45 -35.44 22.34
C ASP A 144 -21.49 -36.39 21.73
N SER A 145 -21.06 -37.36 20.91
CA SER A 145 -21.94 -38.36 20.29
C SER A 145 -21.45 -39.78 20.55
N ALA A 146 -22.39 -40.65 20.97
CA ALA A 146 -22.18 -42.09 21.14
C ALA A 146 -22.12 -42.78 19.77
N ALA A 147 -20.93 -42.86 19.16
CA ALA A 147 -20.70 -43.53 17.89
C ALA A 147 -20.36 -45.03 18.05
N ALA A 148 -20.66 -45.82 17.01
CA ALA A 148 -20.51 -47.28 16.97
C ALA A 148 -19.04 -47.73 16.85
N PRO A 149 -18.69 -48.96 17.31
CA PRO A 149 -17.30 -49.44 17.39
C PRO A 149 -16.56 -49.60 16.05
N GLU A 150 -17.25 -49.61 14.89
CA GLU A 150 -16.60 -49.66 13.56
C GLU A 150 -15.90 -48.33 13.18
N ASP A 151 -16.19 -47.22 13.87
CA ASP A 151 -15.59 -45.90 13.61
C ASP A 151 -14.23 -45.67 14.33
N ALA A 152 -13.83 -46.57 15.24
CA ALA A 152 -12.67 -46.36 16.12
C ALA A 152 -11.31 -46.39 15.39
N GLU A 153 -11.13 -47.28 14.40
CA GLU A 153 -9.88 -47.39 13.63
C GLU A 153 -9.67 -46.20 12.66
N ALA A 154 -10.76 -45.61 12.14
CA ALA A 154 -10.70 -44.44 11.27
C ALA A 154 -10.58 -43.10 12.04
N ARG A 155 -10.87 -43.11 13.35
CA ARG A 155 -10.88 -41.92 14.21
C ARG A 155 -9.49 -41.40 14.53
N ALA A 156 -8.54 -42.28 14.83
CA ALA A 156 -7.16 -41.89 15.19
C ALA A 156 -6.45 -41.05 14.10
N PRO A 157 -6.36 -41.49 12.82
CA PRO A 157 -5.75 -40.68 11.77
C PRO A 157 -6.55 -39.41 11.43
N ARG A 158 -7.88 -39.41 11.59
CA ARG A 158 -8.72 -38.22 11.40
C ARG A 158 -8.51 -37.18 12.51
N ALA A 159 -8.41 -37.61 13.77
CA ALA A 159 -8.12 -36.76 14.91
C ALA A 159 -6.71 -36.12 14.80
N GLU A 160 -5.74 -36.86 14.25
CA GLU A 160 -4.41 -36.31 13.96
C GLU A 160 -4.46 -35.23 12.86
N LEU A 161 -5.10 -35.52 11.72
CA LEU A 161 -5.28 -34.53 10.63
C LEU A 161 -6.02 -33.29 11.10
N PHE A 162 -7.04 -33.47 11.95
CA PHE A 162 -7.77 -32.39 12.59
C PHE A 162 -6.87 -31.52 13.47
N THR A 163 -6.08 -32.15 14.34
CA THR A 163 -5.12 -31.45 15.21
C THR A 163 -4.10 -30.67 14.38
N ARG A 164 -3.53 -31.29 13.34
CA ARG A 164 -2.59 -30.63 12.42
C ARG A 164 -3.21 -29.44 11.68
N THR A 165 -4.45 -29.58 11.23
CA THR A 165 -5.18 -28.52 10.53
C THR A 165 -5.44 -27.33 11.48
N GLN A 166 -5.81 -27.58 12.74
CA GLN A 166 -5.94 -26.54 13.75
C GLN A 166 -4.61 -25.84 14.07
N GLU A 167 -3.52 -26.60 14.20
CA GLU A 167 -2.18 -26.05 14.43
C GLU A 167 -1.75 -25.11 13.29
N LEU A 168 -1.93 -25.54 12.04
CA LEU A 168 -1.64 -24.75 10.85
C LEU A 168 -2.50 -23.48 10.77
N GLN A 169 -3.80 -23.59 11.04
CA GLN A 169 -4.71 -22.45 11.02
C GLN A 169 -4.30 -21.40 12.07
N ARG A 170 -3.98 -21.84 13.30
CA ARG A 170 -3.49 -20.95 14.36
C ARG A 170 -2.14 -20.32 14.00
N ALA A 171 -1.26 -21.07 13.33
CA ALA A 171 0.01 -20.53 12.86
C ALA A 171 -0.20 -19.46 11.77
N ASN A 172 -1.09 -19.70 10.80
CA ASN A 172 -1.43 -18.74 9.75
C ASN A 172 -2.02 -17.44 10.31
N VAL A 173 -3.00 -17.52 11.21
CA VAL A 173 -3.60 -16.33 11.84
C VAL A 173 -2.53 -15.51 12.58
N ARG A 174 -1.68 -16.16 13.38
CA ARG A 174 -0.57 -15.47 14.07
C ARG A 174 0.42 -14.82 13.12
N LEU A 175 0.73 -15.46 12.00
CA LEU A 175 1.60 -14.90 10.96
C LEU A 175 0.97 -13.66 10.34
N GLN A 176 -0.34 -13.69 10.05
CA GLN A 176 -1.08 -12.55 9.51
C GLN A 176 -1.12 -11.39 10.50
N GLU A 177 -1.50 -11.64 11.76
CA GLU A 177 -1.51 -10.65 12.84
C GLU A 177 -0.14 -10.01 13.05
N SER A 178 0.92 -10.82 13.07
CA SER A 178 2.30 -10.33 13.18
C SER A 178 2.67 -9.44 11.99
N THR A 179 2.28 -9.82 10.77
CA THR A 179 2.58 -9.05 9.56
C THR A 179 1.90 -7.68 9.58
N VAL A 180 0.62 -7.62 9.94
CA VAL A 180 -0.12 -6.36 10.09
C VAL A 180 0.52 -5.48 11.15
N ARG A 181 0.86 -6.05 12.31
CA ARG A 181 1.46 -5.30 13.41
C ARG A 181 2.84 -4.75 13.06
N THR A 182 3.68 -5.53 12.39
CA THR A 182 4.99 -5.07 11.90
C THR A 182 4.83 -3.95 10.87
N ARG A 183 3.84 -4.05 9.97
CA ARG A 183 3.50 -3.02 8.98
C ARG A 183 3.07 -1.71 9.64
N ASP A 184 2.22 -1.75 10.65
CA ASP A 184 1.75 -0.55 11.36
C ASP A 184 2.88 0.15 12.12
N VAL A 185 3.76 -0.61 12.76
CA VAL A 185 4.96 -0.07 13.43
C VAL A 185 5.87 0.61 12.42
N ALA A 186 6.15 -0.04 11.28
CA ALA A 186 6.99 0.51 10.21
C ALA A 186 6.42 1.83 9.67
N LEU A 187 5.13 1.88 9.34
CA LEU A 187 4.46 3.11 8.89
C LEU A 187 4.49 4.23 9.92
N THR A 188 4.31 3.89 11.20
CA THR A 188 4.31 4.88 12.29
C THR A 188 5.69 5.50 12.45
N LEU A 189 6.75 4.66 12.45
CA LEU A 189 8.13 5.13 12.50
C LEU A 189 8.47 5.98 11.28
N GLN A 190 8.07 5.55 10.09
CA GLN A 190 8.32 6.29 8.86
C GLN A 190 7.61 7.64 8.86
N ARG A 191 6.35 7.74 9.29
CA ARG A 191 5.64 9.02 9.45
C ARG A 191 6.32 9.94 10.45
N ALA A 192 6.83 9.38 11.55
CA ALA A 192 7.60 10.14 12.53
C ALA A 192 8.95 10.62 11.98
N MET A 193 9.61 9.80 11.15
CA MET A 193 10.82 10.21 10.43
C MET A 193 10.47 11.31 9.44
N LEU A 194 9.46 11.11 8.58
CA LEU A 194 8.85 12.04 7.61
C LEU A 194 8.07 13.21 8.23
N ALA A 195 8.28 13.50 9.51
CA ALA A 195 7.60 14.60 10.21
C ALA A 195 7.59 15.85 9.32
N THR A 196 6.37 16.31 9.05
CA THR A 196 6.09 17.34 8.07
C THR A 196 6.84 18.60 8.48
N PRO A 197 7.56 19.26 7.56
CA PRO A 197 7.94 20.66 7.74
C PRO A 197 6.72 21.48 8.18
N ASP A 198 6.92 22.63 8.84
CA ASP A 198 5.81 23.56 9.10
C ASP A 198 5.31 24.18 7.79
N LEU A 199 4.62 23.38 6.98
CA LEU A 199 4.03 23.78 5.70
C LEU A 199 2.89 24.77 5.92
N ALA A 200 2.38 24.94 7.15
CA ALA A 200 1.40 25.97 7.43
C ALA A 200 1.97 27.38 7.23
N GLY A 201 3.29 27.54 7.38
CA GLY A 201 4.02 28.77 7.04
C GLY A 201 4.29 28.95 5.54
N HIS A 202 4.08 27.91 4.71
CA HIS A 202 4.48 27.86 3.30
C HIS A 202 3.32 27.43 2.39
N PRO A 203 2.29 28.28 2.18
CA PRO A 203 1.10 27.93 1.38
C PRO A 203 1.39 27.65 -0.09
N GLU A 204 2.53 28.13 -0.59
CA GLU A 204 3.01 27.91 -1.95
C GLU A 204 3.72 26.56 -2.13
N ILE A 205 3.79 25.73 -1.07
CA ILE A 205 4.43 24.42 -1.10
C ILE A 205 3.39 23.32 -0.88
N ALA A 206 3.43 22.31 -1.73
CA ALA A 206 2.69 21.08 -1.56
C ALA A 206 3.63 19.89 -1.58
N VAL A 207 3.42 18.97 -0.63
CA VAL A 207 4.12 17.69 -0.62
C VAL A 207 3.12 16.56 -0.67
N ARG A 208 3.46 15.52 -1.43
CA ARG A 208 2.76 14.25 -1.43
C ARG A 208 3.76 13.12 -1.32
N TYR A 209 3.36 12.11 -0.58
CA TYR A 209 4.15 10.91 -0.39
C TYR A 209 3.26 9.69 -0.59
N ARG A 210 3.64 8.80 -1.51
CA ARG A 210 2.88 7.60 -1.85
C ARG A 210 3.79 6.39 -1.78
N PRO A 211 3.64 5.53 -0.77
CA PRO A 211 4.45 4.32 -0.69
C PRO A 211 4.01 3.28 -1.74
N ALA A 212 4.93 2.43 -2.17
CA ALA A 212 4.69 1.28 -3.01
C ALA A 212 3.76 0.28 -2.29
N LEU A 213 2.93 -0.44 -3.07
CA LEU A 213 1.95 -1.40 -2.52
C LEU A 213 2.55 -2.77 -2.19
N ARG A 214 3.87 -2.98 -2.37
CA ARG A 214 4.55 -4.25 -2.09
C ARG A 214 4.91 -4.36 -0.59
N GLY A 215 4.88 -5.58 -0.05
CA GLY A 215 4.90 -5.87 1.38
C GLY A 215 5.97 -5.14 2.24
N MET A 216 5.65 -5.01 3.53
CA MET A 216 6.38 -4.23 4.55
C MET A 216 6.56 -2.74 4.19
N ASN A 217 5.54 -1.96 4.55
CA ASN A 217 5.37 -0.51 4.33
C ASN A 217 6.40 0.41 5.01
N ALA A 218 7.68 0.27 4.70
CA ALA A 218 8.73 1.21 5.03
C ALA A 218 9.54 1.51 3.76
N CYS A 219 9.74 2.79 3.46
CA CYS A 219 10.23 3.26 2.15
C CYS A 219 11.63 3.91 2.25
N GLY A 220 12.38 3.87 1.14
CA GLY A 220 13.68 4.51 0.96
C GLY A 220 13.62 6.00 0.61
N ASP A 221 12.53 6.48 0.01
CA ASP A 221 12.33 7.88 -0.35
C ASP A 221 12.18 8.83 0.83
N TRP A 222 12.69 10.05 0.67
CA TRP A 222 12.42 11.18 1.54
C TRP A 222 12.30 12.50 0.79
N TYR A 223 11.77 13.50 1.51
CA TYR A 223 11.86 14.90 1.17
C TYR A 223 12.13 15.73 2.42
N ASP A 224 12.58 16.97 2.23
CA ASP A 224 12.70 17.96 3.31
C ASP A 224 12.49 19.38 2.79
N VAL A 225 11.81 20.20 3.59
CA VAL A 225 11.66 21.65 3.41
C VAL A 225 12.24 22.31 4.65
N ILE A 226 13.27 23.14 4.47
CA ILE A 226 14.12 23.59 5.57
C ILE A 226 14.28 25.10 5.50
N ASP A 227 13.69 25.79 6.48
CA ASP A 227 13.95 27.21 6.70
C ASP A 227 15.38 27.41 7.23
N LEU A 228 16.14 28.23 6.50
CA LEU A 228 17.50 28.62 6.87
C LEU A 228 17.49 29.96 7.64
N PRO A 229 18.43 30.19 8.57
CA PRO A 229 18.41 31.37 9.45
C PRO A 229 18.47 32.73 8.74
N ASP A 230 18.93 32.76 7.49
CA ASP A 230 19.05 33.95 6.66
C ASP A 230 17.86 34.19 5.73
N GLY A 231 16.75 33.46 5.94
CA GLY A 231 15.52 33.59 5.16
C GLY A 231 15.56 32.86 3.82
N ARG A 232 16.61 32.07 3.55
CA ARG A 232 16.63 31.12 2.44
C ARG A 232 15.79 29.89 2.78
N LEU A 233 15.37 29.18 1.75
CA LEU A 233 14.70 27.90 1.87
C LEU A 233 15.54 26.82 1.19
N ALA A 234 15.85 25.74 1.91
CA ALA A 234 16.47 24.56 1.34
C ALA A 234 15.44 23.46 1.10
N LEU A 235 15.50 22.82 -0.06
CA LEU A 235 14.63 21.71 -0.45
C LEU A 235 15.51 20.52 -0.78
N THR A 236 15.11 19.33 -0.32
CA THR A 236 15.81 18.09 -0.65
C THR A 236 14.82 16.99 -0.97
N VAL A 237 15.24 16.09 -1.84
CA VAL A 237 14.57 14.83 -2.16
C VAL A 237 15.65 13.77 -2.34
N GLY A 238 15.33 12.52 -2.06
CA GLY A 238 16.21 11.42 -2.42
C GLY A 238 15.58 10.08 -2.19
N ASP A 239 16.29 9.06 -2.65
CA ASP A 239 15.88 7.67 -2.59
C ASP A 239 17.06 6.78 -2.21
N VAL A 240 16.81 5.88 -1.26
CA VAL A 240 17.73 4.86 -0.79
C VAL A 240 17.41 3.53 -1.46
N VAL A 241 18.41 2.97 -2.14
CA VAL A 241 18.32 1.65 -2.76
C VAL A 241 17.79 0.59 -1.80
N GLY A 242 16.75 -0.12 -2.25
CA GLY A 242 16.12 -1.21 -1.52
C GLY A 242 14.75 -0.81 -0.97
N HIS A 243 14.15 -1.68 -0.15
CA HIS A 243 12.82 -1.45 0.39
C HIS A 243 12.70 -2.02 1.82
N GLY A 244 11.66 -1.61 2.53
CA GLY A 244 11.36 -2.09 3.87
C GLY A 244 12.12 -1.34 4.97
N VAL A 245 12.14 -1.96 6.17
CA VAL A 245 12.62 -1.31 7.39
C VAL A 245 14.12 -0.97 7.35
N ASP A 246 14.93 -1.79 6.67
CA ASP A 246 16.36 -1.51 6.49
C ASP A 246 16.59 -0.23 5.67
N ALA A 247 15.89 -0.08 4.53
CA ALA A 247 15.98 1.11 3.68
C ALA A 247 15.47 2.36 4.41
N ALA A 248 14.33 2.26 5.12
CA ALA A 248 13.79 3.37 5.90
C ALA A 248 14.71 3.81 7.05
N SER A 249 15.45 2.88 7.67
CA SER A 249 16.44 3.21 8.69
C SER A 249 17.61 4.02 8.12
N VAL A 250 18.11 3.67 6.93
CA VAL A 250 19.17 4.41 6.23
C VAL A 250 18.65 5.75 5.72
N MET A 251 17.45 5.79 5.17
CA MET A 251 16.77 7.02 4.76
C MET A 251 16.70 8.01 5.92
N GLY A 252 16.24 7.57 7.10
CA GLY A 252 16.11 8.43 8.27
C GLY A 252 17.45 9.04 8.73
N THR A 253 18.54 8.28 8.68
CA THR A 253 19.87 8.79 9.04
C THR A 253 20.43 9.74 7.99
N LEU A 254 20.31 9.42 6.70
CA LEU A 254 20.78 10.26 5.60
C LEU A 254 20.01 11.57 5.52
N ARG A 255 18.68 11.53 5.64
CA ARG A 255 17.86 12.74 5.71
C ARG A 255 18.28 13.62 6.88
N SER A 256 18.42 13.04 8.08
CA SER A 256 18.85 13.82 9.26
C SER A 256 20.23 14.45 9.06
N ALA A 257 21.17 13.71 8.48
CA ALA A 257 22.51 14.19 8.17
C ALA A 257 22.48 15.33 7.13
N LEU A 258 21.67 15.19 6.07
CA LEU A 258 21.52 16.22 5.04
C LEU A 258 20.86 17.48 5.60
N ASN A 259 19.81 17.33 6.41
CA ASN A 259 19.13 18.44 7.09
C ASN A 259 20.11 19.26 7.93
N ALA A 260 21.02 18.59 8.65
CA ALA A 260 22.08 19.26 9.39
C ALA A 260 23.12 19.89 8.45
N ALA A 261 23.56 19.17 7.42
CA ALA A 261 24.59 19.61 6.48
C ALA A 261 24.18 20.89 5.71
N VAL A 262 22.94 21.00 5.24
CA VAL A 262 22.47 22.19 4.51
C VAL A 262 22.46 23.47 5.34
N ARG A 263 22.50 23.37 6.67
CA ARG A 263 22.53 24.52 7.59
C ARG A 263 23.93 25.07 7.81
N VAL A 264 24.96 24.25 7.59
CA VAL A 264 26.35 24.58 7.94
C VAL A 264 27.28 24.65 6.72
N ALA A 265 26.95 23.94 5.65
CA ALA A 265 27.77 23.88 4.45
C ALA A 265 27.60 25.12 3.56
N ASP A 266 28.65 25.43 2.80
CA ASP A 266 28.65 26.48 1.79
C ASP A 266 27.91 26.01 0.51
N GLY A 267 26.58 25.93 0.63
CA GLY A 267 25.68 25.58 -0.48
C GLY A 267 25.42 24.08 -0.66
N PRO A 268 24.54 23.72 -1.61
CA PRO A 268 24.13 22.34 -1.87
C PRO A 268 25.25 21.35 -2.15
N SER A 269 26.28 21.73 -2.91
CA SER A 269 27.38 20.80 -3.23
C SER A 269 28.17 20.42 -1.97
N GLY A 270 28.48 21.38 -1.10
CA GLY A 270 29.16 21.11 0.17
C GLY A 270 28.30 20.26 1.12
N ALA A 271 26.98 20.44 1.10
CA ALA A 271 26.06 19.61 1.87
C ALA A 271 26.06 18.16 1.37
N LEU A 272 26.00 17.95 0.05
CA LEU A 272 26.08 16.61 -0.54
C LEU A 272 27.48 15.97 -0.42
N GLU A 273 28.54 16.77 -0.37
CA GLU A 273 29.90 16.28 -0.09
C GLU A 273 29.97 15.72 1.34
N THR A 274 29.46 16.48 2.31
CA THR A 274 29.36 16.06 3.71
C THR A 274 28.52 14.79 3.85
N LEU A 275 27.37 14.74 3.16
CA LEU A 275 26.50 13.57 3.14
C LEU A 275 27.20 12.36 2.50
N GLY A 276 27.97 12.56 1.42
CA GLY A 276 28.73 11.51 0.75
C GLY A 276 29.79 10.88 1.66
N LEU A 277 30.47 11.68 2.48
CA LEU A 277 31.40 11.17 3.50
C LEU A 277 30.70 10.32 4.55
N TYR A 278 29.52 10.77 5.00
CA TYR A 278 28.70 10.02 5.95
C TYR A 278 28.19 8.69 5.35
N ALA A 279 27.70 8.73 4.10
CA ALA A 279 27.20 7.55 3.39
C ALA A 279 28.30 6.49 3.18
N ARG A 280 29.56 6.88 2.91
CA ARG A 280 30.68 5.93 2.80
C ARG A 280 30.97 5.13 4.08
N ALA A 281 30.59 5.66 5.24
CA ALA A 281 30.72 4.94 6.51
C ALA A 281 29.60 3.91 6.73
N GLN A 282 28.61 3.85 5.83
CA GLN A 282 27.46 2.95 5.90
C GLN A 282 27.35 2.13 4.61
N GLU A 283 27.66 0.84 4.68
CA GLU A 283 27.63 -0.06 3.53
C GLU A 283 26.29 0.01 2.75
N ARG A 284 25.18 0.14 3.49
CA ARG A 284 23.81 0.18 2.98
C ARG A 284 23.35 1.55 2.44
N ALA A 285 24.18 2.60 2.54
CA ALA A 285 23.90 3.93 1.97
C ALA A 285 24.56 4.12 0.59
N THR A 286 25.23 3.08 0.07
CA THR A 286 25.85 3.11 -1.24
C THR A 286 24.78 3.13 -2.33
N ALA A 287 25.03 3.91 -3.38
CA ALA A 287 24.14 4.11 -4.52
C ALA A 287 22.82 4.86 -4.22
N THR A 288 22.66 5.46 -3.04
CA THR A 288 21.56 6.40 -2.75
C THR A 288 21.59 7.58 -3.71
N THR A 289 20.43 7.92 -4.27
CA THR A 289 20.25 9.12 -5.10
C THR A 289 19.68 10.27 -4.26
N THR A 290 20.11 11.50 -4.53
CA THR A 290 19.53 12.68 -3.87
C THR A 290 19.76 13.96 -4.65
N PHE A 291 18.81 14.88 -4.53
CA PHE A 291 18.91 16.26 -5.00
C PHE A 291 18.74 17.22 -3.83
N ALA A 292 19.57 18.26 -3.80
CA ALA A 292 19.47 19.35 -2.83
C ALA A 292 19.54 20.70 -3.54
N CYS A 293 18.66 21.63 -3.16
CA CYS A 293 18.72 23.00 -3.62
C CYS A 293 18.48 24.01 -2.50
N GLN A 294 18.94 25.24 -2.74
CA GLN A 294 18.68 26.41 -1.90
C GLN A 294 18.08 27.52 -2.76
N LEU A 295 16.96 28.04 -2.31
CA LEU A 295 16.26 29.18 -2.89
C LEU A 295 16.69 30.45 -2.17
N PHE A 296 16.99 31.48 -2.98
CA PHE A 296 17.35 32.81 -2.53
C PHE A 296 16.22 33.77 -2.93
N PRO A 297 15.20 33.99 -2.08
CA PRO A 297 13.99 34.72 -2.48
C PRO A 297 14.24 36.16 -2.93
N VAL A 298 15.24 36.83 -2.33
CA VAL A 298 15.57 38.23 -2.64
C VAL A 298 16.22 38.37 -4.01
N SER A 299 17.22 37.54 -4.31
CA SER A 299 17.94 37.58 -5.59
C SER A 299 17.28 36.75 -6.69
N ARG A 300 16.26 35.96 -6.35
CA ARG A 300 15.55 35.03 -7.23
C ARG A 300 16.46 34.02 -7.91
N LEU A 301 17.38 33.48 -7.11
CA LEU A 301 18.32 32.45 -7.55
C LEU A 301 17.96 31.12 -6.90
N LEU A 302 18.07 30.05 -7.67
CA LEU A 302 18.04 28.67 -7.21
C LEU A 302 19.43 28.08 -7.46
N THR A 303 20.07 27.64 -6.39
CA THR A 303 21.36 26.92 -6.47
C THR A 303 21.12 25.46 -6.10
N TYR A 304 21.70 24.52 -6.83
CA TYR A 304 21.47 23.09 -6.62
C TYR A 304 22.68 22.21 -6.93
N SER A 305 22.62 20.97 -6.43
CA SER A 305 23.54 19.88 -6.73
C SER A 305 22.75 18.56 -6.70
N SER A 306 23.13 17.62 -7.58
CA SER A 306 22.47 16.31 -7.69
C SER A 306 23.49 15.17 -7.56
N ALA A 307 23.15 14.17 -6.75
CA ALA A 307 23.85 12.91 -6.62
C ALA A 307 22.99 11.80 -7.23
N GLY A 308 23.09 11.60 -8.54
CA GLY A 308 22.50 10.50 -9.29
C GLY A 308 20.98 10.55 -9.40
N HIS A 309 20.37 11.65 -8.98
CA HIS A 309 18.92 11.80 -8.94
C HIS A 309 18.39 12.30 -10.30
N PRO A 310 17.20 11.84 -10.76
CA PRO A 310 16.55 12.38 -11.95
C PRO A 310 16.39 13.90 -11.85
N PRO A 311 16.57 14.65 -12.95
CA PRO A 311 16.58 16.11 -12.87
C PRO A 311 15.20 16.66 -12.52
N PRO A 312 15.08 17.50 -11.47
CA PRO A 312 13.86 18.25 -11.22
C PRO A 312 13.54 19.22 -12.37
N VAL A 313 12.28 19.62 -12.49
CA VAL A 313 11.83 20.58 -13.50
C VAL A 313 11.47 21.92 -12.87
N LEU A 314 12.01 23.00 -13.45
CA LEU A 314 11.55 24.36 -13.24
C LEU A 314 10.66 24.76 -14.42
N MET A 315 9.35 24.88 -14.18
CA MET A 315 8.36 25.32 -15.15
C MET A 315 8.14 26.82 -15.00
N HIS A 316 8.40 27.59 -16.05
CA HIS A 316 8.13 29.01 -16.06
C HIS A 316 6.65 29.29 -16.27
N ALA A 317 6.18 30.44 -15.79
CA ALA A 317 4.78 30.86 -15.95
C ALA A 317 4.35 30.97 -17.44
N ASP A 318 5.29 31.23 -18.35
CA ASP A 318 5.05 31.29 -19.80
C ASP A 318 4.98 29.90 -20.49
N GLY A 319 5.15 28.81 -19.73
CA GLY A 319 5.11 27.43 -20.20
C GLY A 319 6.44 26.89 -20.75
N THR A 320 7.49 27.72 -20.78
CA THR A 320 8.86 27.24 -21.00
C THR A 320 9.37 26.52 -19.75
N SER A 321 10.35 25.64 -19.92
CA SER A 321 10.82 24.77 -18.84
C SER A 321 12.31 24.57 -18.89
N LEU A 322 12.90 24.36 -17.72
CA LEU A 322 14.32 24.03 -17.55
C LEU A 322 14.44 22.76 -16.69
N TRP A 323 15.16 21.77 -17.21
CA TRP A 323 15.63 20.65 -16.39
C TRP A 323 16.84 21.10 -15.58
N LEU A 324 16.88 20.73 -14.30
CA LEU A 324 17.99 21.06 -13.41
C LEU A 324 19.06 19.97 -13.46
N ASP A 325 19.74 19.82 -14.61
CA ASP A 325 20.68 18.72 -14.91
C ASP A 325 22.17 19.15 -14.99
N GLU A 326 22.45 20.45 -15.05
CA GLU A 326 23.81 21.03 -15.14
C GLU A 326 24.75 20.79 -13.92
N ALA A 327 24.24 20.18 -12.83
CA ALA A 327 25.03 19.84 -11.64
C ALA A 327 24.83 18.38 -11.20
N THR A 328 24.73 17.49 -12.18
CA THR A 328 24.56 16.05 -11.96
C THR A 328 25.90 15.35 -11.73
N ASP A 329 25.97 14.54 -10.68
CA ASP A 329 27.10 13.70 -10.33
C ASP A 329 26.61 12.28 -9.99
N PRO A 330 27.44 11.22 -10.00
CA PRO A 330 26.99 9.89 -9.62
C PRO A 330 26.37 9.81 -8.21
N PRO A 331 25.54 8.76 -7.96
CA PRO A 331 24.95 8.50 -6.65
C PRO A 331 25.99 8.45 -5.51
N LEU A 332 25.51 8.61 -4.27
CA LEU A 332 26.35 8.59 -3.08
C LEU A 332 27.12 7.26 -2.97
N GLY A 333 28.37 7.33 -2.52
CA GLY A 333 29.20 6.13 -2.28
C GLY A 333 29.74 5.40 -3.53
N VAL A 334 29.30 5.74 -4.75
CA VAL A 334 29.71 5.02 -5.99
C VAL A 334 31.13 5.36 -6.43
N ARG A 335 31.56 6.63 -6.27
CA ARG A 335 32.90 7.05 -6.71
C ARG A 335 33.97 6.42 -5.82
N ILE A 336 34.98 5.77 -6.41
CA ILE A 336 36.14 5.23 -5.68
C ILE A 336 37.06 6.37 -5.22
N GLU A 337 37.25 7.39 -6.06
CA GLU A 337 38.07 8.57 -5.78
C GLU A 337 37.19 9.78 -5.41
N HIS A 338 37.68 10.63 -4.50
CA HIS A 338 36.99 11.86 -4.13
C HIS A 338 37.19 12.92 -5.21
N VAL A 339 36.08 13.40 -5.76
CA VAL A 339 36.02 14.53 -6.70
C VAL A 339 34.96 15.48 -6.15
N PRO A 340 35.23 16.79 -6.03
CA PRO A 340 34.25 17.74 -5.53
C PRO A 340 32.95 17.70 -6.33
N ARG A 341 31.81 17.63 -5.64
CA ARG A 341 30.50 17.65 -6.31
C ARG A 341 30.25 18.99 -7.02
N PRO A 342 29.68 18.97 -8.25
CA PRO A 342 29.35 20.18 -8.99
C PRO A 342 28.17 20.92 -8.35
N GLN A 343 28.05 22.20 -8.70
CA GLN A 343 26.94 23.06 -8.29
C GLN A 343 26.55 23.95 -9.47
N ALA A 344 25.26 24.14 -9.68
CA ALA A 344 24.72 25.04 -10.69
C ALA A 344 23.77 26.04 -10.04
N THR A 345 23.61 27.18 -10.69
CA THR A 345 22.71 28.26 -10.26
C THR A 345 21.90 28.73 -11.45
N VAL A 346 20.60 28.88 -11.25
CA VAL A 346 19.64 29.35 -12.25
C VAL A 346 18.79 30.47 -11.67
N ASP A 347 18.36 31.39 -12.52
CA ASP A 347 17.36 32.40 -12.17
C ASP A 347 15.96 31.80 -12.20
N PHE A 348 15.09 32.26 -11.30
CA PHE A 348 13.66 32.00 -11.37
C PHE A 348 12.86 33.31 -11.38
N ARG A 349 11.62 33.24 -11.84
CA ARG A 349 10.68 34.35 -11.86
C ARG A 349 9.56 34.08 -10.88
N ARG A 350 8.84 35.15 -10.55
CA ARG A 350 7.62 35.02 -9.77
C ARG A 350 6.63 34.15 -10.54
N ASP A 351 5.92 33.30 -9.82
CA ASP A 351 4.90 32.39 -10.31
C ASP A 351 5.47 31.19 -11.12
N ASP A 352 6.80 31.02 -11.17
CA ASP A 352 7.43 29.80 -11.67
C ASP A 352 7.14 28.62 -10.72
N THR A 353 7.02 27.41 -11.25
CA THR A 353 6.77 26.20 -10.48
C THR A 353 7.95 25.25 -10.53
N LEU A 354 8.49 24.91 -9.38
CA LEU A 354 9.55 23.91 -9.24
C LEU A 354 8.94 22.58 -8.74
N VAL A 355 9.28 21.49 -9.41
CA VAL A 355 8.79 20.13 -9.09
C VAL A 355 9.97 19.21 -8.84
N LEU A 356 10.10 18.75 -7.60
CA LEU A 356 11.07 17.74 -7.14
C LEU A 356 10.32 16.42 -6.94
N TYR A 357 10.92 15.31 -7.34
CA TYR A 357 10.26 14.01 -7.32
C TYR A 357 11.28 12.88 -7.23
N THR A 358 10.91 11.73 -6.67
CA THR A 358 11.70 10.49 -6.81
C THR A 358 11.33 9.73 -8.08
N ASP A 359 12.21 8.85 -8.53
CA ASP A 359 12.09 8.09 -9.77
C ASP A 359 10.79 7.29 -9.86
N GLY A 360 10.23 6.81 -8.75
CA GLY A 360 8.93 6.15 -8.73
C GLY A 360 7.75 6.98 -9.30
N LEU A 361 7.91 8.30 -9.48
CA LEU A 361 6.94 9.13 -10.20
C LEU A 361 7.00 8.92 -11.73
N ILE A 362 8.19 8.72 -12.27
CA ILE A 362 8.45 8.67 -13.72
C ILE A 362 8.71 7.25 -14.23
N GLU A 363 9.24 6.36 -13.40
CA GLU A 363 9.63 5.01 -13.77
C GLU A 363 8.40 4.09 -13.83
N ARG A 364 8.28 3.39 -14.96
CA ARG A 364 7.27 2.35 -15.18
C ARG A 364 7.90 1.13 -15.82
N ARG A 365 7.37 -0.05 -15.50
CA ARG A 365 7.92 -1.31 -16.05
C ARG A 365 7.72 -1.39 -17.55
N GLY A 366 8.82 -1.59 -18.28
CA GLY A 366 8.79 -1.76 -19.73
C GLY A 366 8.64 -0.45 -20.50
N GLU A 367 8.82 0.69 -19.83
CA GLU A 367 8.85 2.01 -20.44
C GLU A 367 10.23 2.66 -20.26
N ASP A 368 10.63 3.49 -21.22
CA ASP A 368 11.87 4.27 -21.13
C ASP A 368 11.70 5.46 -20.17
N LEU A 369 12.75 5.82 -19.44
CA LEU A 369 12.76 6.96 -18.53
C LEU A 369 12.43 8.27 -19.25
N ASP A 370 12.90 8.43 -20.50
CA ASP A 370 12.63 9.61 -21.32
C ASP A 370 11.13 9.82 -21.59
N ALA A 371 10.37 8.73 -21.71
CA ALA A 371 8.91 8.81 -21.88
C ALA A 371 8.23 9.24 -20.58
N GLY A 372 8.71 8.76 -19.43
CA GLY A 372 8.27 9.21 -18.10
C GLY A 372 8.54 10.70 -17.88
N LEU A 373 9.75 11.17 -18.21
CA LEU A 373 10.15 12.58 -18.12
C LEU A 373 9.31 13.48 -19.04
N SER A 374 9.09 13.05 -20.29
CA SER A 374 8.27 13.80 -21.26
C SER A 374 6.83 13.94 -20.77
N ARG A 375 6.24 12.86 -20.23
CA ARG A 375 4.89 12.87 -19.66
C ARG A 375 4.79 13.80 -18.46
N LEU A 376 5.78 13.78 -17.56
CA LEU A 376 5.82 14.69 -16.42
C LEU A 376 5.83 16.14 -16.89
N LEU A 377 6.70 16.46 -17.87
CA LEU A 377 6.83 17.80 -18.40
C LEU A 377 5.52 18.31 -19.02
N ASP A 378 4.86 17.48 -19.83
CA ASP A 378 3.59 17.82 -20.45
C ASP A 378 2.49 18.03 -19.40
N ALA A 379 2.39 17.13 -18.41
CA ALA A 379 1.41 17.27 -17.33
C ALA A 379 1.61 18.56 -16.53
N VAL A 380 2.86 18.87 -16.14
CA VAL A 380 3.18 20.12 -15.43
C VAL A 380 2.82 21.34 -16.29
N ARG A 381 3.11 21.32 -17.60
CA ARG A 381 2.83 22.44 -18.52
C ARG A 381 1.33 22.70 -18.68
N GLU A 382 0.54 21.63 -18.84
CA GLU A 382 -0.92 21.70 -18.98
C GLU A 382 -1.59 22.22 -17.71
N MET A 383 -1.08 21.82 -16.55
CA MET A 383 -1.68 22.07 -15.24
C MET A 383 -1.02 23.22 -14.47
N ARG A 384 -0.10 23.98 -15.10
CA ARG A 384 0.71 25.02 -14.43
C ARG A 384 -0.08 26.11 -13.71
N GLU A 385 -1.30 26.39 -14.14
CA GLU A 385 -2.17 27.39 -13.52
C GLU A 385 -2.81 26.89 -12.21
N LEU A 386 -2.75 25.57 -11.95
CA LEU A 386 -3.27 25.01 -10.71
C LEU A 386 -2.40 25.42 -9.50
N PRO A 387 -3.01 25.72 -8.35
CA PRO A 387 -2.30 25.85 -7.08
C PRO A 387 -1.46 24.60 -6.75
N PRO A 388 -0.32 24.73 -6.06
CA PRO A 388 0.58 23.62 -5.76
C PRO A 388 -0.09 22.36 -5.18
N PRO A 389 -1.05 22.46 -4.23
CA PRO A 389 -1.72 21.26 -3.70
C PRO A 389 -2.51 20.50 -4.77
N GLN A 390 -3.22 21.20 -5.63
CA GLN A 390 -4.03 20.62 -6.70
C GLN A 390 -3.15 20.06 -7.82
N LEU A 391 -2.07 20.77 -8.15
CA LEU A 391 -1.07 20.29 -9.10
C LEU A 391 -0.42 18.99 -8.61
N ALA A 392 -0.01 18.91 -7.35
CA ALA A 392 0.61 17.70 -6.79
C ALA A 392 -0.34 16.49 -6.82
N ASP A 393 -1.62 16.68 -6.47
CA ASP A 393 -2.63 15.62 -6.52
C ASP A 393 -2.87 15.12 -7.96
N GLU A 394 -2.95 16.05 -8.91
CA GLU A 394 -3.23 15.74 -10.30
C GLU A 394 -2.04 15.12 -11.03
N LEU A 395 -0.81 15.55 -10.72
CA LEU A 395 0.42 14.91 -11.18
C LEU A 395 0.46 13.46 -10.71
N LEU A 396 0.21 13.21 -9.43
CA LEU A 396 0.17 11.85 -8.91
C LEU A 396 -0.92 10.97 -9.55
N ARG A 397 -2.02 11.56 -10.02
CA ARG A 397 -3.09 10.84 -10.72
C ARG A 397 -2.70 10.53 -12.16
N THR A 398 -2.11 11.50 -12.86
CA THR A 398 -1.71 11.42 -14.27
C THR A 398 -0.49 10.52 -14.47
N MET A 399 0.44 10.55 -13.52
CA MET A 399 1.66 9.77 -13.54
C MET A 399 1.48 8.34 -13.01
N ALA A 400 0.32 8.00 -12.42
CA ALA A 400 0.06 6.66 -11.91
C ALA A 400 0.20 5.58 -13.00
N ASP A 401 0.93 4.50 -12.69
CA ASP A 401 1.01 3.31 -13.55
C ASP A 401 -0.34 2.55 -13.52
N PRO A 402 -0.99 2.31 -14.68
CA PRO A 402 -2.19 1.47 -14.75
C PRO A 402 -1.98 0.05 -14.20
N ALA A 403 -0.76 -0.49 -14.28
CA ALA A 403 -0.40 -1.79 -13.72
C ALA A 403 -0.18 -1.77 -12.19
N GLY A 404 -0.33 -0.60 -11.56
CA GLY A 404 -0.14 -0.39 -10.14
C GLY A 404 1.27 0.11 -9.79
N GLN A 405 1.33 0.95 -8.76
CA GLN A 405 2.56 1.60 -8.29
C GLN A 405 3.59 0.56 -7.83
N GLN A 406 4.77 0.56 -8.46
CA GLN A 406 5.84 -0.40 -8.17
C GLN A 406 6.86 0.13 -7.16
N ASP A 407 7.09 1.44 -7.16
CA ASP A 407 8.07 2.10 -6.30
C ASP A 407 7.46 3.22 -5.48
N ASP A 408 8.18 3.67 -4.47
CA ASP A 408 7.76 4.77 -3.63
C ASP A 408 7.79 6.10 -4.40
N ILE A 409 6.98 7.08 -3.97
CA ILE A 409 6.96 8.42 -4.54
C ILE A 409 7.04 9.45 -3.44
N SER A 410 8.07 10.29 -3.48
CA SER A 410 8.08 11.62 -2.90
C SER A 410 7.87 12.65 -3.99
N LEU A 411 6.90 13.55 -3.82
CA LEU A 411 6.64 14.66 -4.73
C LEU A 411 6.55 15.96 -3.93
N LEU A 412 7.37 16.93 -4.31
CA LEU A 412 7.38 18.27 -3.74
C LEU A 412 7.19 19.29 -4.86
N VAL A 413 6.16 20.13 -4.72
CA VAL A 413 5.81 21.19 -5.67
C VAL A 413 5.87 22.52 -4.92
N ILE A 414 6.58 23.49 -5.48
CA ILE A 414 6.66 24.86 -4.95
C ILE A 414 6.39 25.89 -6.04
N ARG A 415 5.58 26.90 -5.72
CA ARG A 415 5.42 28.13 -6.51
C ARG A 415 6.38 29.21 -5.98
N LEU A 416 7.20 29.78 -6.86
CA LEU A 416 8.34 30.67 -6.54
C LEU A 416 8.05 32.17 -6.65
#